data_AF-A0A1S3UMM7-F1
#
_entry.id   AF-A0A1S3UMM7-F1
#
_cell.length_a   1.000
_cell.length_b   1.000
_cell.length_c   1.000
_cell.angle_alpha   90.00
_cell.angle_beta   90.00
_cell.angle_gamma   90.00
#
_symmetry.space_group_name_H-M   'P 1'
#
loop_
_entity.id
_entity.type
_entity.pdbx_description
1 polymer ?
#
loop_
_entity_poly.entity_id
_entity_poly.type
_entity_poly.pdbx_seq_one_letter_code
_entity_poly.pdbx_strand_id
1 'polypeptide(L)'
;MIMMGTTCFPTTNVLFKPQKLSGNFSILCDNVRGLSFLTPKPHLRSSYSNLGNGVKFSSFSMSKTTHLKVSQDAFSPTEESLSSSPQVIGEHDLLVVGPGVLGRLVAQKWHQEIPDCQVYGQTVTTHHHNELIQMGIYPSLKWTEATHKFPNVIYCAPPSRTPDYAGNVRLAALSWNGEGSFLFTSSSAPYDCNDNGTCDEDSPVLPIGRSARVDVLLKAENVVLEFGGCVLRLAGLYKEDRGAHNYFLEKGTVDSRPDHILNLIHYEEQMIL
;
A
#
# COMPACT_ATOMS: atom_id res chain seq x y z
N MET A 1 9.38 -47.59 -23.76
CA MET A 1 10.71 -47.11 -24.14
C MET A 1 10.55 -46.01 -25.17
N ILE A 2 10.42 -44.75 -24.73
CA ILE A 2 10.49 -43.55 -25.56
C ILE A 2 11.23 -42.51 -24.70
N MET A 3 12.28 -41.94 -25.28
CA MET A 3 13.38 -41.26 -24.61
C MET A 3 13.02 -39.87 -24.07
N MET A 4 13.60 -39.54 -22.93
CA MET A 4 13.80 -38.15 -22.48
C MET A 4 14.81 -37.45 -23.39
N GLY A 5 14.42 -36.30 -23.93
CA GLY A 5 15.31 -35.37 -24.65
C GLY A 5 15.49 -34.09 -23.85
N THR A 6 16.64 -33.96 -23.20
CA THR A 6 17.13 -32.70 -22.62
C THR A 6 17.67 -31.84 -23.75
N THR A 7 17.13 -30.63 -23.95
CA THR A 7 17.71 -29.64 -24.87
C THR A 7 17.92 -28.32 -24.13
N CYS A 8 19.19 -27.94 -24.02
CA CYS A 8 19.65 -26.63 -23.60
C CYS A 8 19.54 -25.66 -24.80
N PHE A 9 18.94 -24.49 -24.58
CA PHE A 9 18.93 -23.40 -25.57
C PHE A 9 20.05 -22.39 -25.27
N PRO A 10 20.86 -21.97 -26.25
CA PRO A 10 21.83 -20.91 -26.10
C PRO A 10 21.17 -19.52 -26.18
N THR A 11 21.60 -18.62 -25.29
CA THR A 11 21.23 -17.20 -25.25
C THR A 11 21.90 -16.45 -26.39
N THR A 12 21.15 -16.07 -27.43
CA THR A 12 21.60 -15.10 -28.44
C THR A 12 21.10 -13.70 -28.06
N ASN A 13 22.04 -12.83 -27.68
CA ASN A 13 21.81 -11.39 -27.55
C ASN A 13 21.58 -10.78 -28.94
N VAL A 14 20.39 -10.25 -29.19
CA VAL A 14 20.10 -9.45 -30.38
C VAL A 14 20.11 -7.98 -29.99
N LEU A 15 21.14 -7.28 -30.48
CA LEU A 15 21.34 -5.84 -30.39
C LEU A 15 20.43 -5.15 -31.43
N PHE A 16 19.43 -4.39 -30.98
CA PHE A 16 18.67 -3.49 -31.87
C PHE A 16 19.09 -2.03 -31.67
N LYS A 17 19.55 -1.43 -32.78
CA LYS A 17 19.85 0.00 -32.94
C LYS A 17 18.54 0.80 -33.06
N PRO A 18 18.47 2.03 -32.53
CA PRO A 18 17.26 2.85 -32.60
C PRO A 18 17.07 3.47 -34.00
N GLN A 19 15.86 3.32 -34.56
CA GLN A 19 15.40 4.09 -35.71
C GLN A 19 14.75 5.40 -35.20
N LYS A 20 15.24 6.52 -35.74
CA LYS A 20 14.68 7.86 -35.57
C LYS A 20 13.27 7.92 -36.16
N LEU A 21 12.30 8.41 -35.37
CA LEU A 21 11.14 9.13 -35.87
C LEU A 21 10.85 10.30 -34.93
N SER A 22 10.50 11.42 -35.56
CA SER A 22 10.52 12.78 -35.07
C SER A 22 9.12 13.21 -34.65
N GLY A 23 8.95 13.78 -33.46
CA GLY A 23 7.72 14.44 -33.04
C GLY A 23 7.86 15.00 -31.63
N ASN A 24 7.92 16.33 -31.51
CA ASN A 24 8.16 17.07 -30.28
C ASN A 24 7.03 16.90 -29.25
N PHE A 25 7.35 16.32 -28.09
CA PHE A 25 6.74 16.64 -26.79
C PHE A 25 7.84 16.56 -25.73
N SER A 26 8.59 17.66 -25.59
CA SER A 26 9.53 17.86 -24.50
C SER A 26 8.89 18.78 -23.48
N ILE A 27 8.48 18.23 -22.33
CA ILE A 27 8.55 18.81 -20.98
C ILE A 27 7.87 17.81 -20.02
N LEU A 28 8.56 17.51 -18.90
CA LEU A 28 8.15 16.76 -17.70
C LEU A 28 8.16 15.22 -17.75
N CYS A 29 9.34 14.65 -17.50
CA CYS A 29 9.56 13.45 -16.66
C CYS A 29 11.06 13.30 -16.38
N ASP A 30 11.63 14.20 -15.57
CA ASP A 30 13.06 14.12 -15.15
C ASP A 30 13.25 14.09 -13.61
N ASN A 31 12.18 13.94 -12.82
CA ASN A 31 12.28 13.86 -11.35
C ASN A 31 12.13 12.45 -10.78
N VAL A 32 12.59 11.42 -11.49
CA VAL A 32 12.87 10.10 -10.91
C VAL A 32 14.33 9.73 -11.20
N ARG A 33 15.26 10.54 -10.66
CA ARG A 33 16.68 10.19 -10.54
C ARG A 33 17.14 10.49 -9.13
N GLY A 34 16.68 9.66 -8.20
CA GLY A 34 17.02 9.81 -6.80
C GLY A 34 16.93 8.53 -6.00
N LEU A 35 17.23 7.36 -6.59
CA LEU A 35 17.53 6.11 -5.87
C LEU A 35 18.43 5.23 -6.76
N SER A 36 19.73 5.52 -6.75
CA SER A 36 20.74 4.66 -7.37
C SER A 36 21.16 3.57 -6.40
N PHE A 37 20.69 2.33 -6.58
CA PHE A 37 21.16 1.18 -5.81
C PHE A 37 22.30 0.45 -6.52
N LEU A 38 23.35 0.20 -5.73
CA LEU A 38 24.59 -0.45 -6.10
C LEU A 38 24.35 -1.92 -6.52
N THR A 39 24.91 -2.29 -7.67
CA THR A 39 25.03 -3.69 -8.11
C THR A 39 25.91 -4.50 -7.15
N PRO A 40 25.55 -5.73 -6.75
CA PRO A 40 26.49 -6.63 -6.09
C PRO A 40 27.33 -7.40 -7.13
N LYS A 41 28.66 -7.40 -6.95
CA LYS A 41 29.56 -8.40 -7.56
C LYS A 41 29.59 -9.70 -6.72
N PRO A 42 29.92 -10.86 -7.32
CA PRO A 42 29.65 -12.17 -6.73
C PRO A 42 30.80 -12.74 -5.89
N HIS A 43 30.42 -13.76 -5.10
CA HIS A 43 31.21 -14.81 -4.41
C HIS A 43 31.81 -14.50 -3.03
N LEU A 44 31.29 -15.20 -2.01
CA LEU A 44 32.08 -16.21 -1.29
C LEU A 44 31.18 -17.22 -0.54
N ARG A 45 31.61 -18.48 -0.64
CA ARG A 45 30.99 -19.71 -0.15
C ARG A 45 31.35 -19.91 1.32
N SER A 46 30.38 -20.23 2.18
CA SER A 46 30.65 -20.97 3.42
C SER A 46 29.44 -21.77 3.85
N SER A 47 29.63 -23.09 3.92
CA SER A 47 28.76 -24.06 4.57
C SER A 47 28.81 -23.88 6.10
N TYR A 48 27.77 -24.27 6.84
CA TYR A 48 27.82 -25.21 7.97
C TYR A 48 26.42 -25.40 8.62
N SER A 49 25.96 -26.66 8.57
CA SER A 49 25.17 -27.47 9.52
C SER A 49 24.10 -26.88 10.46
N ASN A 50 22.89 -27.43 10.30
CA ASN A 50 21.93 -27.94 11.30
C ASN A 50 22.20 -27.73 12.79
N LEU A 51 21.23 -27.14 13.49
CA LEU A 51 20.73 -27.67 14.75
C LEU A 51 19.29 -27.19 15.00
N GLY A 52 18.36 -28.12 15.16
CA GLY A 52 16.98 -27.83 15.50
C GLY A 52 16.79 -27.52 16.98
N ASN A 53 15.69 -26.84 17.31
CA ASN A 53 14.76 -27.27 18.36
C ASN A 53 13.50 -26.41 18.29
N GLY A 54 12.36 -27.10 18.19
CA GLY A 54 11.04 -26.49 18.26
C GLY A 54 10.69 -26.08 19.69
N VAL A 55 9.98 -24.97 19.82
CA VAL A 55 9.34 -24.55 21.06
C VAL A 55 7.87 -24.27 20.77
N LYS A 56 7.01 -25.08 21.39
CA LYS A 56 5.55 -24.94 21.42
C LYS A 56 5.17 -23.82 22.39
N PHE A 57 4.33 -22.89 21.96
CA PHE A 57 3.68 -21.92 22.86
C PHE A 57 2.42 -22.55 23.47
N SER A 58 2.42 -22.70 24.79
CA SER A 58 1.27 -23.13 25.58
C SER A 58 0.45 -21.94 26.07
N SER A 59 -0.87 -22.06 25.88
CA SER A 59 -1.96 -21.25 26.44
C SER A 59 -1.82 -20.99 27.95
N PHE A 60 -2.02 -19.75 28.39
CA PHE A 60 -2.20 -19.42 29.80
C PHE A 60 -3.67 -19.11 30.14
N SER A 61 -4.13 -19.84 31.14
CA SER A 61 -5.47 -19.87 31.73
C SER A 61 -5.65 -18.76 32.79
N MET A 62 -6.88 -18.26 32.91
CA MET A 62 -7.29 -17.30 33.93
C MET A 62 -7.34 -17.89 35.34
N SER A 63 -7.10 -17.05 36.34
CA SER A 63 -7.54 -17.27 37.73
C SER A 63 -7.92 -15.94 38.38
N LYS A 64 -8.97 -15.99 39.21
CA LYS A 64 -9.72 -14.87 39.79
C LYS A 64 -9.26 -14.52 41.21
N THR A 65 -9.53 -13.26 41.55
CA THR A 65 -9.87 -12.69 42.87
C THR A 65 -8.77 -12.51 43.92
N THR A 66 -8.53 -11.24 44.26
CA THR A 66 -8.53 -10.75 45.65
C THR A 66 -9.22 -9.38 45.73
N HIS A 67 -9.82 -9.15 46.88
CA HIS A 67 -10.79 -8.13 47.26
C HIS A 67 -10.07 -7.05 48.09
N LEU A 68 -10.30 -5.74 47.86
CA LEU A 68 -10.16 -4.70 48.91
C LEU A 68 -10.69 -3.30 48.49
N LYS A 69 -11.61 -2.83 49.35
CA LYS A 69 -12.17 -1.49 49.68
C LYS A 69 -11.70 -0.20 48.96
N VAL A 70 -12.71 0.49 48.42
CA VAL A 70 -13.10 1.92 48.53
C VAL A 70 -12.08 2.92 49.13
N SER A 71 -11.78 3.95 48.34
CA SER A 71 -11.79 5.36 48.76
C SER A 71 -12.37 6.22 47.64
N GLN A 72 -13.33 7.07 47.99
CA GLN A 72 -13.84 8.14 47.14
C GLN A 72 -12.79 9.25 47.07
N ASP A 73 -12.41 9.65 45.87
CA ASP A 73 -12.00 11.02 45.59
C ASP A 73 -12.49 11.40 44.20
N ALA A 74 -13.28 12.47 44.17
CA ALA A 74 -13.88 13.03 42.98
C ALA A 74 -12.83 13.82 42.21
N PHE A 75 -12.50 13.39 41.00
CA PHE A 75 -11.93 14.26 39.99
C PHE A 75 -12.56 13.93 38.63
N SER A 76 -13.32 14.90 38.15
CA SER A 76 -13.86 15.04 36.81
C SER A 76 -12.78 14.81 35.73
N PRO A 77 -13.13 14.24 34.57
CA PRO A 77 -12.19 14.17 33.44
C PRO A 77 -12.01 15.58 32.87
N THR A 78 -10.91 16.22 33.23
CA THR A 78 -10.48 17.45 32.58
C THR A 78 -9.89 17.08 31.23
N GLU A 79 -10.57 17.54 30.19
CA GLU A 79 -10.04 17.79 28.85
C GLU A 79 -8.75 18.63 28.95
N GLU A 80 -7.59 18.00 28.99
CA GLU A 80 -6.29 18.64 28.77
C GLU A 80 -5.73 18.10 27.45
N SER A 81 -6.09 18.73 26.33
CA SER A 81 -5.33 19.83 25.73
C SER A 81 -3.83 19.51 25.58
N LEU A 82 -3.50 18.66 24.61
CA LEU A 82 -2.16 18.67 24.03
C LEU A 82 -1.98 19.98 23.27
N SER A 83 -1.07 20.81 23.79
CA SER A 83 -0.67 22.11 23.27
C SER A 83 -0.30 22.02 21.78
N SER A 84 -1.11 22.62 20.91
CA SER A 84 -0.82 22.73 19.47
C SER A 84 -0.03 24.00 19.19
N SER A 85 1.28 23.95 19.46
CA SER A 85 2.19 24.65 18.55
C SER A 85 1.94 24.09 17.15
N PRO A 86 1.96 24.90 16.06
CA PRO A 86 1.87 24.37 14.71
C PRO A 86 2.93 23.28 14.57
N GLN A 87 2.50 22.02 14.45
CA GLN A 87 3.42 20.92 14.28
C GLN A 87 4.04 21.14 12.90
N VAL A 88 5.31 21.55 12.89
CA VAL A 88 6.03 21.80 11.64
C VAL A 88 6.21 20.44 10.98
N ILE A 89 5.52 20.23 9.86
CA ILE A 89 5.66 19.02 9.06
C ILE A 89 7.04 19.03 8.40
N GLY A 90 7.82 17.99 8.63
CA GLY A 90 9.16 17.80 8.09
C GLY A 90 9.14 17.41 6.60
N GLU A 91 10.27 17.59 5.93
CA GLU A 91 10.46 17.35 4.48
C GLU A 91 10.23 15.88 4.06
N HIS A 92 10.42 14.94 5.00
CA HIS A 92 10.25 13.50 4.74
C HIS A 92 9.04 12.90 5.46
N ASP A 93 8.19 13.73 6.04
CA ASP A 93 7.01 13.25 6.74
C ASP A 93 5.98 12.66 5.77
N LEU A 94 5.30 11.63 6.24
CA LEU A 94 4.36 10.84 5.45
C LEU A 94 2.96 10.89 6.05
N LEU A 95 1.98 11.26 5.25
CA LEU A 95 0.58 11.04 5.56
C LEU A 95 0.10 9.73 4.91
N VAL A 96 -0.35 8.79 5.75
CA VAL A 96 -1.03 7.56 5.33
C VAL A 96 -2.53 7.72 5.54
N VAL A 97 -3.29 7.79 4.45
CA VAL A 97 -4.75 7.82 4.49
C VAL A 97 -5.30 6.40 4.49
N GLY A 98 -5.91 5.99 5.60
CA GLY A 98 -6.34 4.62 5.83
C GLY A 98 -5.17 3.69 6.19
N PRO A 99 -4.55 3.83 7.38
CA PRO A 99 -3.48 2.94 7.86
C PRO A 99 -4.03 1.56 8.28
N GLY A 100 -4.55 0.82 7.29
CA GLY A 100 -4.89 -0.60 7.40
C GLY A 100 -3.65 -1.48 7.35
N VAL A 101 -3.76 -2.70 6.83
CA VAL A 101 -2.60 -3.61 6.74
C VAL A 101 -1.49 -3.02 5.87
N LEU A 102 -1.82 -2.62 4.65
CA LEU A 102 -0.84 -2.05 3.72
C LEU A 102 -0.22 -0.76 4.28
N GLY A 103 -1.05 0.20 4.70
CA GLY A 103 -0.56 1.48 5.22
C GLY A 103 0.31 1.36 6.48
N ARG A 104 0.07 0.36 7.34
CA ARG A 104 0.94 0.07 8.49
C ARG A 104 2.29 -0.50 8.08
N LEU A 105 2.32 -1.37 7.07
CA LEU A 105 3.57 -1.91 6.54
C LEU A 105 4.41 -0.81 5.86
N VAL A 106 3.76 0.06 5.08
CA VAL A 106 4.41 1.23 4.47
C VAL A 106 5.00 2.12 5.56
N ALA A 107 4.25 2.45 6.61
CA ALA A 107 4.73 3.26 7.73
C ALA A 107 5.94 2.64 8.44
N GLN A 108 5.95 1.32 8.65
CA GLN A 108 7.08 0.63 9.26
C GLN A 108 8.33 0.71 8.38
N LYS A 109 8.17 0.52 7.07
CA LYS A 109 9.26 0.61 6.09
C LYS A 109 9.80 2.04 5.98
N TRP A 110 8.90 3.02 5.94
CA TRP A 110 9.25 4.43 5.89
C TRP A 110 10.16 4.84 7.06
N HIS A 111 9.83 4.43 8.29
CA HIS A 111 10.69 4.67 9.45
C HIS A 111 12.05 3.94 9.38
N GLN A 112 12.11 2.75 8.77
CA GLN A 112 13.37 2.02 8.61
C GLN A 112 14.33 2.72 7.65
N GLU A 113 13.78 3.33 6.60
CA GLU A 113 14.56 4.01 5.56
C GLU A 113 14.86 5.47 5.91
N ILE A 114 13.98 6.13 6.66
CA ILE A 114 14.09 7.53 7.04
C ILE A 114 13.88 7.66 8.56
N PRO A 115 14.94 7.50 9.40
CA PRO A 115 14.79 7.43 10.85
C PRO A 115 14.19 8.67 11.53
N ASP A 116 14.39 9.87 10.96
CA ASP A 116 13.93 11.14 11.55
C ASP A 116 12.52 11.55 11.06
N CYS A 117 11.91 10.78 10.16
CA CYS A 117 10.58 11.07 9.64
C CYS A 117 9.49 10.90 10.72
N GLN A 118 8.38 11.61 10.54
CA GLN A 118 7.14 11.37 11.26
C GLN A 118 6.10 10.78 10.31
N VAL A 119 5.34 9.80 10.79
CA VAL A 119 4.24 9.20 10.02
C VAL A 119 2.89 9.53 10.65
N TYR A 120 2.00 10.11 9.86
CA TYR A 120 0.67 10.55 10.25
C TYR A 120 -0.38 9.63 9.65
N GLY A 121 -1.38 9.23 10.45
CA GLY A 121 -2.41 8.28 10.03
C GLY A 121 -3.80 8.92 9.97
N GLN A 122 -4.32 9.24 8.79
CA GLN A 122 -5.71 9.66 8.64
C GLN A 122 -6.63 8.44 8.77
N THR A 123 -7.58 8.51 9.68
CA THR A 123 -8.53 7.43 9.99
C THR A 123 -9.97 7.93 9.96
N VAL A 124 -10.92 6.99 9.83
CA VAL A 124 -12.36 7.30 9.90
C VAL A 124 -12.97 7.04 11.28
N THR A 125 -12.24 6.32 12.15
CA THR A 125 -12.66 6.00 13.53
C THR A 125 -11.45 5.88 14.44
N THR A 126 -11.65 5.99 15.75
CA THR A 126 -10.59 5.90 16.76
C THR A 126 -10.23 4.48 17.21
N HIS A 127 -10.96 3.44 16.75
CA HIS A 127 -10.83 2.06 17.23
C HIS A 127 -9.39 1.51 17.27
N HIS A 128 -8.55 1.90 16.30
CA HIS A 128 -7.19 1.40 16.18
C HIS A 128 -6.11 2.43 16.59
N HIS A 129 -6.48 3.58 17.15
CA HIS A 129 -5.52 4.65 17.46
C HIS A 129 -4.42 4.19 18.41
N ASN A 130 -4.76 3.45 19.47
CA ASN A 130 -3.76 2.94 20.42
C ASN A 130 -2.73 2.04 19.73
N GLU A 131 -3.17 1.15 18.84
CA GLU A 131 -2.26 0.29 18.07
C GLU A 131 -1.38 1.10 17.12
N LEU A 132 -1.94 2.13 16.46
CA LEU A 132 -1.20 2.99 15.55
C LEU A 132 -0.12 3.79 16.29
N ILE A 133 -0.45 4.34 17.46
CA ILE A 133 0.51 5.06 18.31
C ILE A 133 1.65 4.14 18.74
N GLN A 134 1.36 2.90 19.14
CA GLN A 134 2.39 1.89 19.48
C GLN A 134 3.32 1.57 18.31
N MET A 135 2.86 1.76 17.06
CA MET A 135 3.63 1.58 15.84
C MET A 135 4.37 2.84 15.38
N GLY A 136 4.33 3.93 16.17
CA GLY A 136 4.95 5.21 15.79
C GLY A 136 4.16 6.00 14.74
N ILE A 137 2.87 5.70 14.55
CA ILE A 137 2.00 6.44 13.63
C ILE A 137 1.13 7.37 14.46
N TYR A 138 1.11 8.67 14.16
CA TYR A 138 0.26 9.68 14.81
C TYR A 138 -1.14 9.68 14.19
N PRO A 139 -2.15 9.06 14.81
CA PRO A 139 -3.44 8.91 14.17
C PRO A 139 -4.33 10.13 14.45
N SER A 140 -5.14 10.51 13.47
CA SER A 140 -6.19 11.52 13.64
C SER A 140 -7.37 11.23 12.72
N LEU A 141 -8.50 11.86 13.04
CA LEU A 141 -9.66 11.92 12.14
C LEU A 141 -9.58 13.12 11.19
N LYS A 142 -8.58 14.00 11.38
CA LYS A 142 -8.56 15.37 10.83
C LYS A 142 -7.30 15.75 10.06
N TRP A 143 -6.41 14.80 9.75
CA TRP A 143 -5.19 15.08 8.99
C TRP A 143 -5.47 15.53 7.56
N THR A 144 -6.60 15.11 6.98
CA THR A 144 -7.02 15.55 5.64
C THR A 144 -7.91 16.79 5.65
N GLU A 145 -8.12 17.42 6.81
CA GLU A 145 -8.72 18.75 6.86
C GLU A 145 -7.69 19.79 6.38
N ALA A 146 -8.13 20.84 5.71
CA ALA A 146 -7.29 21.74 4.88
C ALA A 146 -6.18 22.53 5.60
N THR A 147 -5.97 22.30 6.90
CA THR A 147 -4.98 22.99 7.73
C THR A 147 -3.59 22.37 7.67
N HIS A 148 -3.45 21.11 7.25
CA HIS A 148 -2.16 20.41 7.21
C HIS A 148 -1.75 20.09 5.78
N LYS A 149 -0.44 20.19 5.52
CA LYS A 149 0.17 19.92 4.23
C LYS A 149 1.39 19.02 4.43
N PHE A 150 1.47 17.95 3.66
CA PHE A 150 2.52 16.93 3.75
C PHE A 150 3.28 16.81 2.43
N PRO A 151 4.60 16.55 2.47
CA PRO A 151 5.39 16.29 1.26
C PRO A 151 5.09 14.91 0.69
N ASN A 152 4.82 13.91 1.53
CA ASN A 152 4.49 12.57 1.07
C ASN A 152 3.09 12.19 1.54
N VAL A 153 2.25 11.77 0.61
CA VAL A 153 0.87 11.32 0.90
C VAL A 153 0.65 9.98 0.19
N ILE A 154 0.23 8.97 0.94
CA ILE A 154 -0.24 7.70 0.37
C ILE A 154 -1.69 7.44 0.78
N TYR A 155 -2.53 7.11 -0.20
CA TYR A 155 -3.93 6.79 0.00
C TYR A 155 -4.18 5.29 -0.15
N CYS A 156 -4.47 4.64 0.98
CA CYS A 156 -4.67 3.20 1.14
C CYS A 156 -6.07 2.81 1.62
N ALA A 157 -6.97 3.79 1.83
CA ALA A 157 -8.31 3.52 2.33
C ALA A 157 -9.17 2.84 1.26
N PRO A 158 -9.91 1.76 1.57
CA PRO A 158 -10.76 1.11 0.58
C PRO A 158 -12.04 1.92 0.28
N PRO A 159 -12.64 1.77 -0.91
CA PRO A 159 -13.86 2.48 -1.30
C PRO A 159 -15.11 2.08 -0.52
N SER A 160 -15.07 0.99 0.25
CA SER A 160 -16.25 0.39 0.90
C SER A 160 -16.89 1.23 2.01
N ARG A 161 -16.24 2.31 2.47
CA ARG A 161 -16.67 3.08 3.65
C ARG A 161 -17.27 4.45 3.32
N THR A 162 -17.43 4.81 2.04
CA THR A 162 -17.93 6.13 1.64
C THR A 162 -18.73 6.05 0.33
N PRO A 163 -19.83 6.82 0.19
CA PRO A 163 -20.49 6.99 -1.09
C PRO A 163 -19.72 7.94 -2.03
N ASP A 164 -18.91 8.85 -1.48
CA ASP A 164 -18.07 9.78 -2.25
C ASP A 164 -16.57 9.46 -2.04
N TYR A 165 -16.12 8.43 -2.74
CA TYR A 165 -14.73 7.98 -2.66
C TYR A 165 -13.77 8.95 -3.35
N ALA A 166 -14.15 9.47 -4.53
CA ALA A 166 -13.34 10.44 -5.26
C ALA A 166 -13.18 11.75 -4.48
N GLY A 167 -14.22 12.21 -3.77
CA GLY A 167 -14.12 13.37 -2.87
C GLY A 167 -13.12 13.14 -1.73
N ASN A 168 -13.11 11.95 -1.11
CA ASN A 168 -12.12 11.63 -0.07
C ASN A 168 -10.68 11.60 -0.62
N VAL A 169 -10.48 11.07 -1.83
CA VAL A 169 -9.18 11.12 -2.51
C VAL A 169 -8.77 12.56 -2.82
N ARG A 170 -9.72 13.42 -3.21
CA ARG A 170 -9.47 14.86 -3.42
C ARG A 170 -9.06 15.56 -2.13
N LEU A 171 -9.66 15.22 -0.98
CA LEU A 171 -9.22 15.76 0.32
C LEU A 171 -7.79 15.35 0.67
N ALA A 172 -7.42 14.10 0.39
CA ALA A 172 -6.04 13.65 0.56
C ALA A 172 -5.07 14.37 -0.39
N ALA A 173 -5.45 14.54 -1.66
CA ALA A 173 -4.68 15.31 -2.63
C ALA A 173 -4.50 16.78 -2.19
N LEU A 174 -5.54 17.39 -1.61
CA LEU A 174 -5.49 18.72 -1.01
C LEU A 174 -4.65 18.76 0.28
N SER A 175 -4.25 17.63 0.85
CA SER A 175 -3.31 17.56 1.97
C SER A 175 -1.86 17.43 1.49
N TRP A 176 -1.64 17.25 0.19
CA TRP A 176 -0.31 17.23 -0.42
C TRP A 176 0.17 18.67 -0.67
N ASN A 177 1.45 18.95 -0.40
CA ASN A 177 2.06 20.26 -0.62
C ASN A 177 2.60 20.45 -2.06
N GLY A 178 2.68 19.36 -2.84
CA GLY A 178 3.21 19.36 -4.21
C GLY A 178 4.70 19.03 -4.32
N GLU A 179 5.41 18.92 -3.20
CA GLU A 179 6.77 18.36 -3.11
C GLU A 179 6.68 16.84 -2.88
N GLY A 180 7.79 16.10 -2.91
CA GLY A 180 7.76 14.66 -2.61
C GLY A 180 6.82 13.88 -3.55
N SER A 181 5.86 13.14 -3.00
CA SER A 181 4.97 12.26 -3.80
C SER A 181 3.57 12.11 -3.21
N PHE A 182 2.56 12.15 -4.09
CA PHE A 182 1.19 11.71 -3.79
C PHE A 182 0.89 10.40 -4.52
N LEU A 183 0.71 9.31 -3.76
CA LEU A 183 0.49 7.97 -4.27
C LEU A 183 -0.91 7.45 -3.89
N PHE A 184 -1.61 6.85 -4.85
CA PHE A 184 -2.92 6.24 -4.63
C PHE A 184 -2.88 4.75 -4.95
N THR A 185 -3.25 3.90 -4.00
CA THR A 185 -3.33 2.45 -4.22
C THR A 185 -4.68 2.11 -4.83
N SER A 186 -4.69 1.90 -6.14
CA SER A 186 -5.82 1.42 -6.91
C SER A 186 -5.81 -0.12 -6.99
N SER A 187 -6.50 -0.67 -7.99
CA SER A 187 -6.59 -2.09 -8.29
C SER A 187 -6.31 -2.33 -9.78
N SER A 188 -5.94 -3.55 -10.15
CA SER A 188 -5.92 -4.01 -11.55
C SER A 188 -7.31 -4.17 -12.18
N ALA A 189 -8.39 -4.06 -11.39
CA ALA A 189 -9.78 -4.20 -11.86
C ALA A 189 -10.22 -3.27 -13.02
N PRO A 190 -9.64 -2.07 -13.22
CA PRO A 190 -9.99 -1.22 -14.35
C PRO A 190 -9.53 -1.73 -15.72
N TYR A 191 -8.53 -2.62 -15.80
CA TYR A 191 -8.07 -3.12 -17.10
C TYR A 191 -9.15 -3.96 -17.79
N ASP A 192 -9.39 -3.68 -19.08
CA ASP A 192 -10.32 -4.46 -19.93
C ASP A 192 -9.59 -5.66 -20.54
N CYS A 193 -9.10 -6.54 -19.66
CA CYS A 193 -8.42 -7.78 -20.05
C CYS A 193 -9.06 -8.96 -19.33
N ASN A 194 -9.82 -9.77 -20.06
CA ASN A 194 -10.55 -10.94 -19.54
C ASN A 194 -10.26 -12.23 -20.32
N ASP A 195 -9.31 -12.18 -21.26
CA ASP A 195 -8.93 -13.25 -22.17
C ASP A 195 -7.65 -13.98 -21.74
N ASN A 196 -7.14 -13.69 -20.53
CA ASN A 196 -5.84 -14.12 -20.02
C ASN A 196 -4.65 -13.62 -20.86
N GLY A 197 -4.84 -12.57 -21.66
CA GLY A 197 -3.77 -11.89 -22.38
C GLY A 197 -2.80 -11.16 -21.44
N THR A 198 -1.66 -10.75 -21.98
CA THR A 198 -0.74 -9.86 -21.28
C THR A 198 -1.39 -8.50 -21.10
N CYS A 199 -1.23 -7.91 -19.91
CA CYS A 199 -1.74 -6.61 -19.56
C CYS A 199 -0.63 -5.82 -18.86
N ASP A 200 -0.48 -4.56 -19.25
CA ASP A 200 0.49 -3.59 -18.75
C ASP A 200 -0.19 -2.23 -18.49
N GLU A 201 0.57 -1.22 -18.11
CA GLU A 201 0.06 0.11 -17.78
C GLU A 201 -0.54 0.86 -18.98
N ASP A 202 -0.15 0.50 -20.20
CA ASP A 202 -0.65 1.06 -21.46
C ASP A 202 -1.91 0.33 -21.98
N SER A 203 -2.27 -0.78 -21.33
CA SER A 203 -3.42 -1.59 -21.71
C SER A 203 -4.75 -0.85 -21.48
N PRO A 204 -5.76 -1.10 -22.34
CA PRO A 204 -7.02 -0.39 -22.28
C PRO A 204 -7.75 -0.62 -20.96
N VAL A 205 -8.41 0.43 -20.47
CA VAL A 205 -9.28 0.37 -19.29
C VAL A 205 -10.75 0.34 -19.70
N LEU A 206 -11.59 -0.20 -18.82
CA LEU A 206 -13.03 -0.23 -19.00
C LEU A 206 -13.59 1.20 -19.14
N PRO A 207 -14.51 1.45 -20.09
CA PRO A 207 -15.17 2.74 -20.17
C PRO A 207 -16.06 2.96 -18.94
N ILE A 208 -16.11 4.22 -18.48
CA ILE A 208 -17.01 4.63 -17.40
C ILE A 208 -18.46 4.23 -17.75
N GLY A 209 -19.15 3.63 -16.80
CA GLY A 209 -20.52 3.14 -16.94
C GLY A 209 -20.63 1.63 -17.18
N ARG A 210 -19.53 0.94 -17.51
CA ARG A 210 -19.53 -0.53 -17.69
C ARG A 210 -19.62 -1.29 -16.37
N SER A 211 -19.07 -0.74 -15.29
CA SER A 211 -19.13 -1.35 -13.96
C SER A 211 -19.10 -0.29 -12.88
N ALA A 212 -20.16 -0.17 -12.10
CA ALA A 212 -20.25 0.81 -11.00
C ALA A 212 -19.08 0.69 -10.01
N ARG A 213 -18.58 -0.54 -9.77
CA ARG A 213 -17.41 -0.77 -8.91
C ARG A 213 -16.12 -0.21 -9.52
N VAL A 214 -15.92 -0.38 -10.82
CA VAL A 214 -14.72 0.10 -11.52
C VAL A 214 -14.79 1.62 -11.70
N ASP A 215 -15.98 2.16 -11.97
CA ASP A 215 -16.20 3.60 -12.11
C ASP A 215 -15.76 4.37 -10.86
N VAL A 216 -15.97 3.80 -9.67
CA VAL A 216 -15.50 4.40 -8.41
C VAL A 216 -13.97 4.54 -8.40
N LEU A 217 -13.25 3.53 -8.88
CA LEU A 217 -11.79 3.57 -8.95
C LEU A 217 -11.31 4.53 -10.03
N LEU A 218 -11.84 4.44 -11.25
CA LEU A 218 -11.45 5.33 -12.35
C LEU A 218 -11.69 6.81 -12.03
N LYS A 219 -12.79 7.14 -11.35
CA LYS A 219 -13.04 8.50 -10.86
C LYS A 219 -12.00 8.95 -9.83
N ALA A 220 -11.59 8.07 -8.91
CA ALA A 220 -10.54 8.36 -7.95
C ALA A 220 -9.16 8.50 -8.61
N GLU A 221 -8.81 7.63 -9.56
CA GLU A 221 -7.58 7.69 -10.34
C GLU A 221 -7.48 9.03 -11.09
N ASN A 222 -8.57 9.48 -11.73
CA ASN A 222 -8.60 10.77 -12.41
C ASN A 222 -8.30 11.94 -11.46
N VAL A 223 -8.83 11.91 -10.22
CA VAL A 223 -8.50 12.94 -9.22
C VAL A 223 -7.00 12.94 -8.91
N VAL A 224 -6.39 11.77 -8.77
CA VAL A 224 -4.95 11.68 -8.45
C VAL A 224 -4.11 12.26 -9.59
N LEU A 225 -4.43 11.88 -10.83
CA LEU A 225 -3.75 12.35 -12.03
C LEU A 225 -3.95 13.86 -12.25
N GLU A 226 -5.14 14.41 -11.97
CA GLU A 226 -5.40 15.86 -12.02
C GLU A 226 -4.48 16.66 -11.09
N PHE A 227 -4.10 16.09 -9.95
CA PHE A 227 -3.18 16.72 -9.00
C PHE A 227 -1.71 16.44 -9.32
N GLY A 228 -1.40 15.59 -10.31
CA GLY A 228 -0.02 15.19 -10.64
C GLY A 228 0.53 14.07 -9.74
N GLY A 229 -0.35 13.34 -9.04
CA GLY A 229 0.04 12.17 -8.25
C GLY A 229 0.23 10.91 -9.10
N CYS A 230 0.63 9.83 -8.45
CA CYS A 230 0.86 8.52 -9.04
C CYS A 230 -0.25 7.54 -8.65
N VAL A 231 -0.70 6.72 -9.61
CA VAL A 231 -1.67 5.66 -9.41
C VAL A 231 -0.95 4.32 -9.45
N LEU A 232 -1.04 3.56 -8.36
CA LEU A 232 -0.51 2.21 -8.25
C LEU A 232 -1.64 1.18 -8.33
N ARG A 233 -1.81 0.52 -9.48
CA ARG A 233 -2.85 -0.50 -9.69
C ARG A 233 -2.38 -1.85 -9.15
N LEU A 234 -2.75 -2.15 -7.90
CA LEU A 234 -2.36 -3.39 -7.24
C LEU A 234 -3.20 -4.59 -7.72
N ALA A 235 -2.54 -5.74 -7.86
CA ALA A 235 -3.21 -7.02 -7.98
C ALA A 235 -3.87 -7.43 -6.64
N GLY A 236 -4.45 -8.63 -6.56
CA GLY A 236 -5.10 -9.11 -5.34
C GLY A 236 -4.10 -9.27 -4.19
N LEU A 237 -4.15 -8.35 -3.21
CA LEU A 237 -3.27 -8.39 -2.04
C LEU A 237 -3.48 -9.66 -1.22
N TYR A 238 -2.38 -10.30 -0.82
CA TYR A 238 -2.42 -11.46 0.06
C TYR A 238 -1.27 -11.59 1.06
N LYS A 239 -1.57 -12.27 2.16
CA LYS A 239 -0.67 -12.89 3.14
C LYS A 239 -1.33 -14.17 3.65
N GLU A 240 -0.62 -15.03 4.36
CA GLU A 240 -1.08 -16.37 4.75
C GLU A 240 -2.51 -16.44 5.32
N ASP A 241 -2.90 -15.49 6.17
CA ASP A 241 -4.18 -15.44 6.87
C ASP A 241 -5.21 -14.49 6.24
N ARG A 242 -4.86 -13.76 5.17
CA ARG A 242 -5.70 -12.69 4.61
C ARG A 242 -5.39 -12.43 3.15
N GLY A 243 -6.41 -12.29 2.33
CA GLY A 243 -6.26 -11.67 1.03
C GLY A 243 -7.38 -11.99 0.09
N ALA A 244 -7.20 -11.59 -1.17
CA ALA A 244 -8.14 -11.93 -2.24
C ALA A 244 -8.31 -13.45 -2.41
N HIS A 245 -7.26 -14.25 -2.16
CA HIS A 245 -7.34 -15.71 -2.26
C HIS A 245 -8.40 -16.33 -1.32
N ASN A 246 -8.54 -15.85 -0.07
CA ASN A 246 -9.57 -16.36 0.84
C ASN A 246 -10.99 -16.17 0.28
N TYR A 247 -11.26 -15.01 -0.32
CA TYR A 247 -12.55 -14.75 -0.97
C TYR A 247 -12.83 -15.75 -2.07
N PHE A 248 -11.86 -16.05 -2.94
CA PHE A 248 -12.06 -16.99 -4.04
C PHE A 248 -12.21 -18.44 -3.56
N LEU A 249 -11.52 -18.83 -2.49
CA LEU A 249 -11.65 -20.14 -1.87
C LEU A 249 -13.02 -20.33 -1.17
N GLU A 250 -13.56 -19.28 -0.56
CA GLU A 250 -14.82 -19.34 0.20
C GLU A 250 -16.09 -19.13 -0.66
N LYS A 251 -15.99 -18.41 -1.78
CA LYS A 251 -17.14 -18.00 -2.60
C LYS A 251 -17.91 -19.17 -3.22
N GLY A 252 -17.28 -20.32 -3.42
CA GLY A 252 -17.86 -21.46 -4.10
C GLY A 252 -17.96 -21.22 -5.62
N THR A 253 -19.10 -20.72 -6.10
CA THR A 253 -19.29 -20.47 -7.55
C THR A 253 -18.85 -19.06 -7.93
N VAL A 254 -17.88 -18.97 -8.84
CA VAL A 254 -17.40 -17.71 -9.41
C VAL A 254 -18.02 -17.54 -10.80
N ASP A 255 -18.70 -16.42 -11.02
CA ASP A 255 -19.20 -16.02 -12.34
C ASP A 255 -18.03 -15.52 -13.21
N SER A 256 -17.20 -16.46 -13.67
CA SER A 256 -16.06 -16.23 -14.54
C SER A 256 -15.75 -17.49 -15.34
N ARG A 257 -14.83 -17.38 -16.29
CA ARG A 257 -14.35 -18.53 -17.06
C ARG A 257 -13.63 -19.54 -16.15
N PRO A 258 -13.75 -20.85 -16.43
CA PRO A 258 -13.06 -21.88 -15.64
C PRO A 258 -11.53 -21.76 -15.65
N ASP A 259 -10.95 -21.15 -16.68
CA ASP A 259 -9.51 -20.95 -16.85
C ASP A 259 -9.06 -19.53 -16.51
N HIS A 260 -9.91 -18.73 -15.85
CA HIS A 260 -9.57 -17.35 -15.51
C HIS A 260 -8.39 -17.29 -14.53
N ILE A 261 -7.37 -16.52 -14.89
CA ILE A 261 -6.17 -16.34 -14.05
C ILE A 261 -6.42 -15.25 -13.01
N LEU A 262 -6.01 -15.51 -11.77
CA LEU A 262 -6.04 -14.54 -10.68
C LEU A 262 -4.64 -14.00 -10.41
N ASN A 263 -4.45 -12.70 -10.63
CA ASN A 263 -3.22 -12.02 -10.25
C ASN A 263 -3.26 -11.68 -8.77
N LEU A 264 -2.25 -12.14 -8.03
CA LEU A 264 -2.07 -11.90 -6.60
C LEU A 264 -0.70 -11.30 -6.36
N ILE A 265 -0.59 -10.48 -5.32
CA ILE A 265 0.67 -9.85 -4.93
C ILE A 265 0.79 -9.83 -3.40
N HIS A 266 1.95 -10.23 -2.88
CA HIS A 266 2.12 -10.46 -1.44
C HIS A 266 2.36 -9.16 -0.68
N TYR A 267 1.70 -8.91 0.47
CA TYR A 267 1.80 -7.65 1.23
C TYR A 267 3.22 -7.05 1.39
N GLU A 268 4.24 -7.89 1.52
CA GLU A 268 5.64 -7.47 1.67
C GLU A 268 6.32 -7.07 0.35
N GLU A 269 5.91 -7.63 -0.79
CA GLU A 269 6.48 -7.30 -2.11
C GLU A 269 6.03 -5.92 -2.61
N GLN A 270 4.86 -5.43 -2.17
CA GLN A 270 4.39 -4.07 -2.50
C GLN A 270 5.27 -2.99 -1.87
N MET A 271 6.13 -3.34 -0.91
CA MET A 271 6.98 -2.39 -0.19
C MET A 271 8.27 -2.05 -0.93
N ILE A 272 8.54 -2.67 -2.09
CA ILE A 272 9.79 -2.50 -2.86
C ILE A 272 9.60 -1.56 -4.07
N LEU A 273 8.37 -1.13 -4.34
CA LEU A 273 8.01 -0.20 -5.43
C LEU A 273 8.02 1.25 -4.95
#